data_AF-A0A0F2QWQ3-F1
#
_entry.id   AF-A0A0F2QWQ3-F1
#
_cell.length_a   1.000
_cell.length_b   1.000
_cell.length_c   1.000
_cell.angle_alpha   90.00
_cell.angle_beta   90.00
_cell.angle_gamma   90.00
#
_symmetry.space_group_name_H-M   'P 1'
#
loop_
_entity.id
_entity.type
_entity.pdbx_description
1 polymer ?
#
loop_
_entity_poly.entity_id
_entity_poly.type
_entity_poly.pdbx_seq_one_letter_code
_entity_poly.pdbx_strand_id
1 'polypeptide(L)'
;MEWLEIIKLRTGGAGDRVIDTEYLQQLKMRLTAPALVSARVCANVSIPNDLVIILTWLNGIPAPWGSDLAGRLTQELKQYGLVDYSAWSDMA
;
A
#
# COMPACT_ATOMS: atom_id res chain seq x y z
N MET A 1 -3.70 20.24 -4.03
CA MET A 1 -2.82 19.23 -4.64
C MET A 1 -2.98 17.95 -3.84
N GLU A 2 -3.69 16.98 -4.39
CA GLU A 2 -3.89 15.66 -3.79
C GLU A 2 -2.66 14.80 -4.10
N TRP A 3 -2.17 14.06 -3.11
CA TRP A 3 -1.09 13.09 -3.30
C TRP A 3 -1.60 11.68 -3.06
N LEU A 4 -1.32 10.81 -4.01
CA LEU A 4 -1.77 9.43 -4.03
C LEU A 4 -0.58 8.50 -4.08
N GLU A 5 -0.56 7.51 -3.19
CA GLU A 5 0.42 6.44 -3.21
C GLU A 5 -0.29 5.11 -3.39
N ILE A 6 0.21 4.32 -4.34
CA ILE A 6 -0.34 3.01 -4.67
C ILE A 6 0.76 1.98 -4.49
N ILE A 7 0.51 1.03 -3.60
CA ILE A 7 1.38 -0.13 -3.36
C ILE A 7 0.62 -1.36 -3.82
N LYS A 8 1.18 -2.08 -4.79
CA LYS A 8 0.63 -3.35 -5.27
C LYS A 8 1.54 -4.47 -4.82
N LEU A 9 0.96 -5.53 -4.28
CA LEU A 9 1.66 -6.75 -3.94
C LEU A 9 1.07 -7.88 -4.77
N ARG A 10 1.96 -8.67 -5.38
CA ARG A 10 1.63 -10.00 -5.90
C ARG A 10 2.37 -11.03 -5.06
N THR A 11 1.62 -11.85 -4.34
CA THR A 11 2.21 -12.92 -3.53
C THR A 11 2.72 -14.05 -4.43
N GLY A 12 3.87 -14.63 -4.07
CA GLY A 12 4.43 -15.76 -4.80
C GLY A 12 3.66 -17.07 -4.53
N GLY A 13 3.90 -18.05 -5.40
CA GLY A 13 3.41 -19.42 -5.20
C GLY A 13 4.24 -20.20 -4.16
N ALA A 14 3.73 -21.38 -3.78
CA ALA A 14 4.27 -22.35 -2.82
C ALA A 14 5.66 -22.02 -2.21
N GLY A 15 5.66 -21.39 -1.03
CA GLY A 15 6.87 -21.10 -0.24
C GLY A 15 6.82 -19.76 0.50
N ASP A 16 6.06 -18.79 -0.04
CA ASP A 16 5.89 -17.47 0.57
C ASP A 16 4.88 -17.49 1.73
N ARG A 17 5.09 -16.58 2.69
CA ARG A 17 4.10 -16.34 3.75
C ARG A 17 2.76 -15.98 3.10
N VAL A 18 1.69 -16.62 3.55
CA VAL A 18 0.33 -16.33 3.05
C VAL A 18 -0.19 -15.10 3.77
N ILE A 19 -0.72 -14.14 3.01
CA ILE A 19 -1.51 -13.05 3.58
C ILE A 19 -2.91 -13.60 3.84
N ASP A 20 -3.25 -13.76 5.10
CA ASP A 20 -4.59 -14.14 5.51
C ASP A 20 -5.48 -12.92 5.79
N THR A 21 -6.76 -13.19 6.01
CA THR A 21 -7.77 -12.17 6.30
C THR A 21 -7.46 -11.41 7.59
N GLU A 22 -6.84 -12.06 8.58
CA GLU A 22 -6.50 -11.43 9.86
C GLU A 22 -5.41 -10.38 9.66
N TYR A 23 -4.33 -10.72 8.95
CA TYR A 23 -3.28 -9.78 8.59
C TYR A 23 -3.85 -8.58 7.84
N LEU A 24 -4.77 -8.80 6.87
CA LEU A 24 -5.40 -7.70 6.14
C LEU A 24 -6.25 -6.79 7.04
N GLN A 25 -6.96 -7.34 8.03
CA GLN A 25 -7.71 -6.54 8.99
C GLN A 25 -6.78 -5.75 9.90
N GLN A 26 -5.73 -6.38 10.43
CA GLN A 26 -4.72 -5.71 11.25
C GLN A 26 -4.02 -4.59 10.46
N LEU A 27 -3.66 -4.86 9.21
CA LEU A 27 -3.07 -3.88 8.31
C LEU A 27 -3.99 -2.67 8.15
N LYS A 28 -5.27 -2.89 7.81
CA LYS A 28 -6.26 -1.80 7.69
C LYS A 28 -6.35 -0.93 8.96
N MET A 29 -6.31 -1.54 10.15
CA MET A 29 -6.35 -0.80 11.42
C MET A 29 -5.08 0.00 11.70
N ARG A 30 -3.93 -0.40 11.14
CA ARG A 30 -2.62 0.24 11.37
C ARG A 30 -2.30 1.35 10.37
N LEU A 31 -3.07 1.47 9.28
CA LEU A 31 -2.87 2.50 8.26
C LEU A 31 -3.39 3.87 8.73
N THR A 32 -2.59 4.54 9.55
CA THR A 32 -2.87 5.89 10.04
C THR A 32 -1.59 6.73 10.04
N ALA A 33 -1.73 8.02 9.70
CA ALA A 33 -0.68 9.02 9.81
C ALA A 33 -1.30 10.43 9.88
N PRO A 34 -0.63 11.43 10.47
CA PRO A 34 -1.23 12.75 10.72
C PRO A 34 -1.81 13.48 9.50
N ALA A 35 -1.28 13.24 8.29
CA ALA A 35 -1.72 13.88 7.04
C ALA A 35 -2.47 12.92 6.09
N LEU A 36 -2.73 11.69 6.53
CA LEU A 36 -3.40 10.67 5.73
C LEU A 36 -4.90 10.93 5.73
N VAL A 37 -5.45 11.25 4.56
CA VAL A 37 -6.89 11.49 4.35
C VAL A 37 -7.64 10.16 4.32
N SER A 38 -7.09 9.19 3.58
CA SER A 38 -7.72 7.88 3.48
C SER A 38 -6.69 6.79 3.20
N ALA A 39 -6.94 5.60 3.74
CA ALA A 39 -6.26 4.38 3.39
C ALA A 39 -7.28 3.33 2.95
N ARG A 40 -7.01 2.67 1.83
CA ARG A 40 -7.84 1.57 1.30
C ARG A 40 -6.97 0.37 1.04
N VAL A 41 -7.48 -0.81 1.39
CA VAL A 41 -6.85 -2.10 1.09
C VAL A 41 -7.84 -2.93 0.30
N CYS A 42 -7.47 -3.25 -0.93
CA CYS A 42 -8.29 -3.96 -1.91
C CYS A 42 -7.60 -5.28 -2.26
N ALA A 43 -8.32 -6.40 -2.13
CA ALA A 43 -7.90 -7.67 -2.70
C ALA A 43 -8.46 -7.81 -4.13
N ASN A 44 -7.67 -8.37 -5.04
CA ASN A 44 -8.10 -8.56 -6.42
C ASN A 44 -9.02 -9.79 -6.52
N VAL A 45 -10.25 -9.59 -6.99
CA VAL A 45 -11.26 -10.65 -7.14
C VAL A 45 -10.90 -11.65 -8.23
N SER A 46 -10.17 -11.21 -9.27
CA SER A 46 -9.79 -12.04 -10.42
C SER A 46 -8.41 -12.70 -10.27
N ILE A 47 -7.55 -12.16 -9.42
CA ILE A 47 -6.21 -12.71 -9.13
C ILE A 47 -6.07 -12.82 -7.61
N PRO A 48 -6.36 -14.00 -7.01
CA PRO A 48 -6.45 -14.16 -5.56
C PRO A 48 -5.21 -13.73 -4.76
N ASN A 49 -4.05 -13.68 -5.43
CA ASN A 49 -2.76 -13.37 -4.84
C ASN A 49 -2.35 -11.89 -5.00
N ASP A 50 -3.20 -11.07 -5.61
CA ASP A 50 -2.93 -9.64 -5.80
C ASP A 50 -3.65 -8.80 -4.73
N LEU A 51 -2.89 -7.90 -4.11
CA LEU A 51 -3.35 -6.91 -3.14
C LEU A 51 -2.96 -5.51 -3.63
N VAL A 52 -3.83 -4.53 -3.39
CA VAL A 52 -3.54 -3.12 -3.61
C VAL A 52 -3.83 -2.32 -2.34
N ILE A 53 -2.89 -1.47 -1.94
CA ILE A 53 -3.04 -0.47 -0.89
C ILE A 53 -2.99 0.91 -1.55
N ILE A 54 -3.96 1.75 -1.23
CA ILE A 54 -4.06 3.12 -1.74
C ILE A 54 -4.04 4.06 -0.55
N LEU A 55 -3.11 5.01 -0.55
CA LEU A 55 -2.98 6.05 0.46
C LEU A 55 -3.22 7.41 -0.19
N THR A 56 -4.18 8.15 0.33
CA THR A 56 -4.52 9.50 -0.12
C THR A 56 -4.12 10.49 0.97
N TRP A 57 -3.45 11.58 0.59
CA TRP A 57 -2.87 12.53 1.53
C TRP A 57 -3.34 13.95 1.27
N LEU A 58 -3.52 14.71 2.37
CA LEU A 58 -3.89 16.12 2.32
C LEU A 58 -2.63 16.96 2.20
N ASN A 59 -2.61 17.88 1.22
CA ASN A 59 -1.49 18.76 0.91
C ASN A 59 -0.23 17.98 0.52
N GLY A 60 0.05 17.97 -0.79
CA GLY A 60 1.03 17.11 -1.45
C GLY A 60 2.26 16.78 -0.61
N ILE A 61 2.56 15.48 -0.46
CA ILE A 61 3.78 15.03 0.21
C ILE A 61 4.93 15.22 -0.77
N PRO A 62 5.86 16.16 -0.53
CA PRO A 62 6.97 16.35 -1.42
C PRO A 62 8.21 15.74 -0.79
N ALA A 63 8.67 14.68 -1.43
CA ALA A 63 10.07 14.36 -1.66
C ALA A 63 10.92 13.66 -0.57
N PRO A 64 11.89 12.81 -1.02
CA PRO A 64 12.19 12.59 -2.43
C PRO A 64 11.29 11.55 -3.13
N TRP A 65 10.68 10.59 -2.41
CA TRP A 65 10.05 9.44 -3.08
C TRP A 65 8.70 9.01 -2.49
N GLY A 66 8.04 9.88 -1.71
CA GLY A 66 6.76 9.59 -1.05
C GLY A 66 6.85 9.50 0.48
N SER A 67 5.84 8.91 1.11
CA SER A 67 5.70 8.87 2.57
C SER A 67 6.53 7.77 3.22
N ASP A 68 6.97 8.02 4.45
CA ASP A 68 7.59 6.99 5.30
C ASP A 68 6.66 5.79 5.52
N LEU A 69 5.34 6.03 5.57
CA LEU A 69 4.35 4.97 5.71
C LEU A 69 4.40 4.03 4.50
N ALA A 70 4.38 4.58 3.28
CA ALA A 70 4.48 3.80 2.06
C ALA A 70 5.83 3.08 1.95
N GLY A 71 6.93 3.72 2.35
CA GLY A 71 8.25 3.09 2.40
C GLY A 71 8.30 1.88 3.34
N ARG A 72 7.79 2.02 4.57
CA ARG A 72 7.72 0.91 5.53
C ARG A 72 6.84 -0.23 5.04
N LEU A 73 5.65 0.08 4.51
CA LEU A 73 4.74 -0.92 3.96
C LEU A 73 5.37 -1.67 2.79
N THR A 74 5.99 -0.94 1.86
CA THR A 74 6.68 -1.55 0.71
C THR A 74 7.76 -2.52 1.16
N GLN A 75 8.54 -2.14 2.18
CA GLN A 75 9.58 -3.01 2.72
C GLN A 75 9.03 -4.22 3.48
N GLU A 76 7.98 -4.03 4.29
CA GLU A 76 7.30 -5.11 4.99
C GLU A 76 6.67 -6.10 4.00
N LEU A 77 6.05 -5.63 2.94
CA LEU A 77 5.30 -6.47 2.01
C LEU A 77 6.18 -7.33 1.09
N LYS A 78 7.46 -6.94 0.89
CA LYS A 78 8.42 -7.72 0.10
C LYS A 78 8.67 -9.13 0.65
N GLN A 79 8.39 -9.38 1.93
CA GLN A 79 8.50 -10.73 2.50
C GLN A 79 7.40 -11.69 2.00
N TYR A 80 6.34 -11.17 1.38
CA TYR A 80 5.20 -11.94 0.87
C TYR A 80 5.22 -12.09 -0.65
N GLY A 81 6.08 -11.35 -1.36
CA GLY A 81 6.19 -11.43 -2.81
C GLY A 81 6.69 -10.15 -3.49
N LEU A 82 6.28 -9.95 -4.74
CA LEU A 82 6.71 -8.82 -5.56
C LEU A 82 5.87 -7.58 -5.23
N VAL A 83 6.55 -6.48 -4.89
CA VAL A 83 5.90 -5.21 -4.56
C VAL A 83 6.23 -4.17 -5.62
N ASP A 84 5.19 -3.55 -6.17
CA ASP A 84 5.24 -2.39 -7.04
C ASP A 84 4.75 -1.16 -6.26
N TYR A 85 5.52 -0.08 -6.29
CA TYR A 85 5.20 1.16 -5.59
C TYR A 85 5.21 2.31 -6.59
N SER A 86 4.15 3.13 -6.54
CA SER A 86 4.06 4.35 -7.33
C SER A 86 3.42 5.47 -6.52
N ALA A 87 3.84 6.71 -6.80
CA ALA A 87 3.30 7.90 -6.18
C ALA A 87 2.93 8.92 -7.25
N TRP A 88 1.83 9.64 -7.02
CA TRP A 88 1.20 10.52 -7.98
C TRP A 88 0.78 11.80 -7.28
N SER A 89 1.15 12.95 -7.85
CA SER A 89 0.56 14.25 -7.49
C SER A 89 -0.49 14.62 -8.52
N ASP A 90 -1.68 14.96 -8.06
CA ASP A 90 -2.68 15.59 -8.93
C ASP A 90 -2.24 17.03 -9.23
N MET A 91 -1.89 17.29 -10.50
CA MET A 91 -1.54 18.62 -11.00
C MET A 91 -2.83 19.32 -11.45
N ALA A 92 -3.55 19.90 -10.50
CA ALA A 92 -4.58 20.89 -10.80
C ALA A 92 -3.95 22.23 -11.20
#